data_AF-A0A833QXJ8-F1
#
_entry.id   AF-A0A833QXJ8-F1
#
_cell.length_a   1.000
_cell.length_b   1.000
_cell.length_c   1.000
_cell.angle_alpha   90.00
_cell.angle_beta   90.00
_cell.angle_gamma   90.00
#
_symmetry.space_group_name_H-M   'P 1'
#
loop_
_entity.id
_entity.type
_entity.pdbx_description
1 polymer ?
#
loop_
_entity_poly.entity_id
_entity_poly.type
_entity_poly.pdbx_seq_one_letter_code
_entity_poly.pdbx_strand_id
1 'polypeptide(L)'
;MQNIPPCFFALFLTNLICLHLSSAYNVLYQVCNSDNNYAGNSAFSTNLEQLSSSLSTEAVAKQGFYENNTIGTAPDQISGLVLCRGDVDSSICRDCLDQSFTDLSNQCPSSNEATIYYDFCLLSYSNQQFLNSTDNIAKIPNVPSTRFSGWDPSDDTVRNTFSTLVNTLLSNVSDQAAYKSRKHFGTGVINITASLPVIYGLSQCVPDFSNITCRACLEDLIYQMLKIFDGQQGGRFLGVRCNLRYDIYAFFYGNPDIQIGSISGTVLPTPRASGKGEYSTPDMASSIFHLKKKKSWNIFKFISS
;
A
#
# COMPACT_ATOMS: atom_id res chain seq x y z
N MET A 1 52.46 24.04 -36.76
CA MET A 1 52.40 22.63 -37.20
C MET A 1 51.56 21.89 -36.14
N GLN A 2 50.23 21.96 -36.20
CA GLN A 2 49.36 20.99 -36.90
C GLN A 2 49.71 19.53 -36.57
N ASN A 3 48.97 18.90 -35.65
CA ASN A 3 48.00 17.82 -35.93
C ASN A 3 47.58 17.04 -34.66
N ILE A 4 46.28 16.76 -34.55
CA ILE A 4 45.59 15.80 -33.68
C ILE A 4 44.84 14.83 -34.64
N PRO A 5 44.41 13.57 -34.34
CA PRO A 5 44.97 12.38 -33.69
C PRO A 5 45.02 11.17 -34.71
N PRO A 6 45.13 9.88 -34.28
CA PRO A 6 43.90 9.12 -34.03
C PRO A 6 43.96 8.15 -32.83
N CYS A 7 42.85 8.11 -32.10
CA CYS A 7 42.37 6.92 -31.38
C CYS A 7 42.45 5.70 -32.30
N PHE A 8 43.08 4.59 -31.94
CA PHE A 8 42.66 3.25 -32.39
C PHE A 8 43.31 2.17 -31.50
N PHE A 9 42.46 1.49 -30.73
CA PHE A 9 42.59 0.11 -30.24
C PHE A 9 43.49 -0.20 -29.03
N ALA A 10 42.91 0.00 -27.84
CA ALA A 10 42.94 -1.01 -26.78
C ALA A 10 41.53 -1.12 -26.16
N LEU A 11 40.66 -1.87 -26.82
CA LEU A 11 39.36 -2.32 -26.33
C LEU A 11 39.59 -3.34 -25.20
N PHE A 12 39.71 -2.87 -23.96
CA PHE A 12 39.38 -3.68 -22.79
C PHE A 12 38.07 -3.15 -22.21
N LEU A 13 37.00 -3.82 -22.60
CA LEU A 13 35.63 -3.65 -22.14
C LEU A 13 35.55 -3.93 -20.63
N THR A 14 35.84 -2.94 -19.78
CA THR A 14 35.15 -2.86 -18.49
C THR A 14 33.78 -2.23 -18.75
N ASN A 15 32.92 -3.03 -19.36
CA ASN A 15 31.50 -2.95 -19.10
C ASN A 15 31.32 -3.19 -17.59
N LEU A 16 31.50 -2.14 -16.78
CA LEU A 16 30.66 -2.02 -15.60
C LEU A 16 29.25 -1.86 -16.17
N ILE A 17 28.63 -3.00 -16.49
CA ILE A 17 27.20 -3.12 -16.35
C ILE A 17 27.01 -2.80 -14.88
N CYS A 18 26.68 -1.54 -14.59
CA CYS A 18 25.94 -1.21 -13.41
C CYS A 18 24.64 -2.00 -13.59
N LEU A 19 24.67 -3.27 -13.18
CA LEU A 19 23.48 -4.02 -12.90
C LEU A 19 22.87 -3.20 -11.77
N HIS A 20 22.05 -2.20 -12.14
CA HIS A 20 20.94 -1.85 -11.30
C HIS A 20 20.26 -3.20 -11.09
N LEU A 21 20.50 -3.79 -9.92
CA LEU A 21 19.48 -4.63 -9.32
C LEU A 21 18.30 -3.66 -9.21
N SER A 22 17.48 -3.58 -10.27
CA SER A 22 16.10 -3.24 -10.05
C SER A 22 15.65 -4.37 -9.14
N SER A 23 15.52 -4.07 -7.85
CA SER A 23 14.65 -4.87 -7.02
C SER A 23 13.29 -4.72 -7.71
N ALA A 24 12.96 -5.64 -8.61
CA ALA A 24 11.65 -5.68 -9.23
C ALA A 24 10.69 -5.83 -8.06
N TYR A 25 10.07 -4.73 -7.66
CA TYR A 25 9.06 -4.74 -6.64
C TYR A 25 7.92 -5.60 -7.20
N ASN A 26 7.41 -6.53 -6.41
CA ASN A 26 6.30 -7.35 -6.86
C ASN A 26 5.01 -6.56 -6.67
N VAL A 27 4.27 -6.37 -7.75
CA VAL A 27 2.93 -5.78 -7.70
C VAL A 27 2.04 -6.70 -6.87
N LEU A 28 1.42 -6.14 -5.83
CA LEU A 28 0.49 -6.89 -4.99
C LEU A 28 -0.90 -6.92 -5.60
N TYR A 29 -1.31 -5.79 -6.18
CA TYR A 29 -2.58 -5.63 -6.85
C TYR A 29 -2.60 -4.35 -7.68
N GLN A 30 -3.36 -4.33 -8.77
CA GLN A 30 -3.66 -3.13 -9.53
C GLN A 30 -5.14 -3.06 -9.93
N VAL A 31 -5.65 -1.84 -10.06
CA VAL A 31 -6.99 -1.54 -10.55
C VAL A 31 -6.87 -0.51 -11.67
N CYS A 32 -7.42 -0.82 -12.84
CA CYS A 32 -7.53 0.10 -13.96
C CYS A 32 -9.01 0.38 -14.24
N ASN A 33 -9.39 1.63 -14.45
CA ASN A 33 -10.71 1.99 -14.94
C ASN A 33 -10.66 2.15 -16.47
N SER A 34 -11.30 1.23 -17.20
CA SER A 34 -11.35 1.25 -18.66
C SER A 34 -12.58 1.94 -19.25
N ASP A 35 -13.50 2.42 -18.41
CA ASP A 35 -14.79 2.94 -18.87
C ASP A 35 -14.65 4.29 -19.60
N ASN A 36 -13.59 5.04 -19.30
CA ASN A 36 -13.23 6.28 -19.97
C ASN A 36 -11.70 6.34 -20.08
N ASN A 37 -11.18 6.20 -21.29
CA ASN A 37 -9.74 6.29 -21.57
C ASN A 37 -9.38 7.67 -22.13
N TYR A 38 -8.20 8.20 -21.78
CA TYR A 38 -7.67 9.39 -22.42
C TYR A 38 -7.04 9.07 -23.78
N ALA A 39 -7.07 10.03 -24.70
CA ALA A 39 -6.31 9.94 -25.94
C ALA A 39 -4.82 10.15 -25.67
N GLY A 40 -3.94 9.39 -26.34
CA GLY A 40 -2.50 9.62 -26.26
C GLY A 40 -2.12 11.03 -26.71
N ASN A 41 -1.11 11.63 -26.07
CA ASN A 41 -0.69 13.03 -26.30
C ASN A 41 -1.78 14.08 -26.02
N SER A 42 -2.76 13.76 -25.17
CA SER A 42 -3.75 14.72 -24.66
C SER A 42 -3.15 15.59 -23.55
N ALA A 43 -3.82 16.70 -23.24
CA ALA A 43 -3.50 17.50 -22.05
C ALA A 43 -3.58 16.66 -20.76
N PHE A 44 -4.51 15.71 -20.67
CA PHE A 44 -4.54 14.73 -19.58
C PHE A 44 -3.24 13.93 -19.46
N SER A 45 -2.69 13.41 -20.57
CA SER A 45 -1.44 12.65 -20.53
C SER A 45 -0.25 13.49 -20.05
N THR A 46 -0.15 14.74 -20.50
CA THR A 46 0.85 15.70 -20.00
C THR A 46 0.65 16.02 -18.52
N ASN A 47 -0.59 16.20 -18.07
CA ASN A 47 -0.90 16.44 -16.67
C ASN A 47 -0.56 15.23 -15.78
N LEU A 48 -0.72 14.00 -16.28
CA LEU A 48 -0.32 12.77 -15.58
C LEU A 48 1.21 12.68 -15.42
N GLU A 49 1.98 13.02 -16.45
CA GLU A 49 3.45 13.08 -16.37
C GLU A 49 3.92 14.13 -15.34
N GLN A 50 3.31 15.32 -15.35
CA GLN A 50 3.60 16.36 -14.36
C GLN A 50 3.21 15.92 -12.94
N LEU A 51 2.06 15.27 -12.79
CA LEU A 51 1.59 14.76 -11.50
C LEU A 51 2.56 13.73 -10.96
N SER A 52 3.02 12.81 -11.82
CA SER A 52 4.01 11.79 -11.47
C SER A 52 5.29 12.40 -10.90
N SER A 53 5.91 13.31 -11.67
CA SER A 53 7.14 13.97 -11.24
C SER A 53 6.96 14.78 -9.95
N SER A 54 5.82 15.44 -9.79
CA SER A 54 5.50 16.23 -8.60
C SER A 54 5.35 15.34 -7.37
N LEU A 55 4.53 14.29 -7.44
CA LEU A 55 4.26 13.40 -6.31
C LEU A 55 5.51 12.66 -5.85
N SER A 56 6.29 12.06 -6.77
CA SER A 56 7.54 11.37 -6.42
C SER A 56 8.56 12.30 -5.74
N THR A 57 8.67 13.55 -6.19
CA THR A 57 9.65 14.49 -5.66
C THR A 57 9.26 15.01 -4.28
N GLU A 58 8.01 15.45 -4.14
CA GLU A 58 7.51 16.08 -2.91
C GLU A 58 7.31 15.07 -1.77
N ALA A 59 6.82 13.85 -2.09
CA ALA A 59 6.65 12.80 -1.07
C ALA A 59 7.96 12.42 -0.40
N VAL A 60 9.05 12.36 -1.18
CA VAL A 60 10.40 12.07 -0.69
C VAL A 60 10.96 13.25 0.11
N ALA A 61 10.68 14.49 -0.31
CA ALA A 61 11.19 15.70 0.35
C ALA A 61 10.56 15.94 1.74
N LYS A 62 9.28 15.61 1.94
CA LYS A 62 8.52 15.99 3.15
C LYS A 62 8.71 15.08 4.37
N GLN A 63 9.66 14.14 4.36
CA GLN A 63 9.91 13.16 5.47
C GLN A 63 8.68 12.31 5.89
N GLY A 64 7.55 12.50 5.20
CA GLY A 64 6.24 11.93 5.48
C GLY A 64 5.78 10.94 4.42
N PHE A 65 6.61 10.67 3.40
CA PHE A 65 6.43 9.58 2.42
C PHE A 65 5.08 9.59 1.69
N TYR A 66 4.35 10.68 1.80
CA TYR A 66 3.01 10.90 1.29
C TYR A 66 2.99 12.24 0.58
N GLU A 67 2.33 12.27 -0.55
CA GLU A 67 1.93 13.51 -1.18
C GLU A 67 0.63 13.28 -1.93
N ASN A 68 -0.17 14.34 -2.06
CA ASN A 68 -1.26 14.40 -3.01
C ASN A 68 -1.18 15.70 -3.81
N ASN A 69 -1.76 15.70 -5.01
CA ASN A 69 -1.82 16.89 -5.84
C ASN A 69 -2.95 16.78 -6.87
N THR A 70 -3.39 17.93 -7.37
CA THR A 70 -4.33 18.05 -8.49
C THR A 70 -3.72 18.97 -9.55
N ILE A 71 -3.62 18.50 -10.79
CA ILE A 71 -3.09 19.27 -11.93
C ILE A 71 -4.17 19.46 -12.97
N GLY A 72 -4.23 20.66 -13.54
CA GLY A 72 -5.16 21.03 -14.61
C GLY A 72 -6.60 21.28 -14.16
N THR A 73 -7.46 21.51 -15.14
CA THR A 73 -8.90 21.77 -14.97
C THR A 73 -9.70 20.83 -15.87
N ALA A 74 -10.97 20.60 -15.54
CA ALA A 74 -11.84 19.78 -16.37
C ALA A 74 -11.86 20.26 -17.83
N PRO A 75 -11.83 19.35 -18.82
CA PRO A 75 -11.94 17.88 -18.69
C PRO A 75 -10.60 17.15 -18.43
N ASP A 76 -9.46 17.83 -18.50
CA ASP A 76 -8.12 17.25 -18.42
C ASP A 76 -7.51 17.25 -17.00
N GLN A 77 -8.32 17.55 -15.98
CA GLN A 77 -7.89 17.52 -14.59
C GLN A 77 -7.46 16.11 -14.19
N ILE A 78 -6.40 16.02 -13.40
CA ILE A 78 -5.99 14.80 -12.72
C ILE A 78 -5.71 15.08 -11.25
N SER A 79 -6.25 14.23 -10.37
CA SER A 79 -5.92 14.22 -8.95
C SER A 79 -5.24 12.90 -8.62
N GLY A 80 -4.25 12.92 -7.73
CA GLY A 80 -3.62 11.69 -7.29
C GLY A 80 -2.89 11.83 -5.97
N LEU A 81 -2.54 10.68 -5.42
CA LEU A 81 -1.76 10.57 -4.20
C LEU A 81 -0.80 9.38 -4.26
N VAL A 82 0.27 9.49 -3.49
CA VAL A 82 1.26 8.45 -3.27
C VAL A 82 1.46 8.25 -1.78
N LEU A 83 1.76 7.03 -1.35
CA LEU A 83 2.10 6.72 0.03
C LEU A 83 3.15 5.61 0.07
N CYS A 84 4.36 5.90 0.54
CA CYS A 84 5.35 4.88 0.88
C CYS A 84 5.17 4.39 2.32
N ARG A 85 5.63 3.18 2.59
CA ARG A 85 5.55 2.56 3.91
C ARG A 85 6.42 3.32 4.92
N GLY A 86 5.93 3.52 6.14
CA GLY A 86 6.57 4.47 7.07
C GLY A 86 7.97 4.10 7.57
N ASP A 87 8.39 2.84 7.37
CA ASP A 87 9.67 2.24 7.78
C ASP A 87 10.74 2.19 6.67
N VAL A 88 10.43 2.62 5.44
CA VAL A 88 11.43 2.65 4.35
C VAL A 88 12.15 3.99 4.28
N ASP A 89 13.35 4.00 3.69
CA ASP A 89 14.10 5.23 3.45
C ASP A 89 13.66 5.94 2.14
N SER A 90 14.22 7.13 1.92
CA SER A 90 13.93 7.96 0.75
C SER A 90 14.28 7.30 -0.58
N SER A 91 15.33 6.46 -0.62
CA SER A 91 15.72 5.74 -1.84
C SER A 91 14.70 4.66 -2.18
N ILE A 92 14.36 3.80 -1.22
CA ILE A 92 13.38 2.72 -1.42
C ILE A 92 12.02 3.32 -1.81
N CYS A 93 11.60 4.41 -1.15
CA CYS A 93 10.37 5.09 -1.50
C CYS A 93 10.41 5.62 -2.94
N ARG A 94 11.46 6.36 -3.32
CA ARG A 94 11.62 6.89 -4.68
C ARG A 94 11.55 5.79 -5.73
N ASP A 95 12.36 4.74 -5.55
CA ASP A 95 12.43 3.63 -6.49
C ASP A 95 11.07 2.93 -6.63
N CYS A 96 10.34 2.76 -5.52
CA CYS A 96 9.01 2.17 -5.54
C CYS A 96 7.99 3.05 -6.28
N LEU A 97 8.00 4.37 -6.07
CA LEU A 97 7.10 5.30 -6.75
C LEU A 97 7.40 5.39 -8.25
N ASP A 98 8.67 5.51 -8.63
CA ASP A 98 9.09 5.59 -10.03
C ASP A 98 8.74 4.30 -10.80
N GLN A 99 8.92 3.14 -10.15
CA GLN A 99 8.44 1.85 -10.69
C GLN A 99 6.91 1.81 -10.78
N SER A 100 6.19 2.35 -9.78
CA SER A 100 4.72 2.38 -9.78
C SER A 100 4.13 3.14 -10.95
N PHE A 101 4.71 4.30 -11.29
CA PHE A 101 4.29 5.08 -12.47
C PHE A 101 4.57 4.32 -13.76
N THR A 102 5.78 3.75 -13.89
CA THR A 102 6.18 2.94 -15.05
C THR A 102 5.22 1.77 -15.27
N ASP A 103 4.89 1.07 -14.19
CA ASP A 103 4.04 -0.11 -14.23
C ASP A 103 2.58 0.24 -14.54
N LEU A 104 2.05 1.33 -13.98
CA LEU A 104 0.71 1.79 -14.34
C LEU A 104 0.61 2.21 -15.80
N SER A 105 1.62 2.89 -16.36
CA SER A 105 1.65 3.22 -17.78
C SER A 105 1.61 1.99 -18.69
N ASN A 106 2.27 0.90 -18.28
CA ASN A 106 2.31 -0.35 -19.04
C ASN A 106 1.05 -1.23 -18.83
N GLN A 107 0.55 -1.33 -17.61
CA GLN A 107 -0.52 -2.26 -17.21
C GLN A 107 -1.92 -1.65 -17.30
N CYS A 108 -2.04 -0.34 -17.17
CA CYS A 108 -3.30 0.41 -17.29
C CYS A 108 -3.21 1.46 -18.44
N PRO A 109 -2.91 1.06 -19.68
CA PRO A 109 -2.68 2.00 -20.77
C PRO A 109 -3.93 2.86 -21.01
N SER A 110 -3.72 4.17 -21.10
CA SER A 110 -4.76 5.16 -21.37
C SER A 110 -5.89 5.26 -20.31
N SER A 111 -5.75 4.62 -19.14
CA SER A 111 -6.77 4.67 -18.10
C SER A 111 -6.78 6.01 -17.38
N ASN A 112 -7.95 6.63 -17.25
CA ASN A 112 -8.14 7.89 -16.53
C ASN A 112 -8.21 7.75 -15.01
N GLU A 113 -8.29 6.53 -14.49
CA GLU A 113 -8.28 6.24 -13.05
C GLU A 113 -7.59 4.91 -12.83
N ALA A 114 -6.47 4.93 -12.11
CA ALA A 114 -5.75 3.71 -11.80
C ALA A 114 -5.19 3.74 -10.38
N THR A 115 -5.00 2.57 -9.82
CA THR A 115 -4.35 2.38 -8.51
C THR A 115 -3.47 1.15 -8.55
N ILE A 116 -2.24 1.26 -8.03
CA ILE A 116 -1.30 0.16 -7.90
C ILE A 116 -0.78 0.08 -6.47
N TYR A 117 -0.61 -1.15 -5.98
CA TYR A 117 -0.15 -1.44 -4.63
C TYR A 117 1.11 -2.30 -4.65
N TYR A 118 2.11 -1.87 -3.87
CA TYR A 118 3.33 -2.60 -3.57
C TYR A 118 3.48 -2.84 -2.08
N ASP A 119 4.49 -3.64 -1.71
CA ASP A 119 4.88 -3.84 -0.32
C ASP A 119 5.41 -2.55 0.33
N PHE A 120 6.03 -1.67 -0.45
CA PHE A 120 6.71 -0.47 0.05
C PHE A 120 6.04 0.84 -0.34
N CYS A 121 5.10 0.85 -1.29
CA CYS A 121 4.36 2.04 -1.66
C CYS A 121 3.02 1.72 -2.33
N LEU A 122 2.19 2.75 -2.50
CA LEU A 122 1.03 2.73 -3.38
C LEU A 122 0.93 4.05 -4.12
N LEU A 123 0.26 4.01 -5.27
CA LEU A 123 -0.07 5.17 -6.10
C LEU A 123 -1.51 5.04 -6.58
N SER A 124 -2.27 6.13 -6.50
CA SER A 124 -3.63 6.24 -7.02
C SER A 124 -3.82 7.56 -7.74
N TYR A 125 -4.41 7.55 -8.93
CA TYR A 125 -4.81 8.75 -9.65
C TYR A 125 -6.19 8.60 -10.27
N SER A 126 -6.86 9.72 -10.51
CA SER A 126 -8.17 9.79 -11.17
C SER A 126 -8.37 11.14 -11.86
N ASN A 127 -9.15 11.16 -12.94
CA ASN A 127 -9.69 12.38 -13.53
C ASN A 127 -10.83 13.02 -12.69
N GLN A 128 -11.22 12.39 -11.59
CA GLN A 128 -12.16 12.92 -10.61
C GLN A 128 -11.44 13.41 -9.36
N GLN A 129 -12.00 14.43 -8.70
CA GLN A 129 -11.50 14.86 -7.40
C GLN A 129 -11.92 13.86 -6.30
N PHE A 130 -10.97 13.12 -5.75
CA PHE A 130 -11.20 12.16 -4.66
C PHE A 130 -10.43 12.49 -3.37
N LEU A 131 -9.53 13.49 -3.41
CA LEU A 131 -8.62 13.81 -2.30
C LEU A 131 -9.34 14.38 -1.06
N ASN A 132 -10.57 14.86 -1.21
CA ASN A 132 -11.39 15.34 -0.09
C ASN A 132 -12.25 14.24 0.55
N SER A 133 -12.24 13.02 -0.01
CA SER A 133 -13.02 11.91 0.51
C SER A 133 -12.28 11.20 1.65
N THR A 134 -13.01 10.92 2.73
CA THR A 134 -12.55 10.05 3.82
C THR A 134 -12.85 8.57 3.56
N ASP A 135 -13.59 8.25 2.49
CA ASP A 135 -13.86 6.88 2.09
C ASP A 135 -12.53 6.20 1.72
N ASN A 136 -12.19 5.10 2.40
CA ASN A 136 -11.03 4.29 2.03
C ASN A 136 -11.36 3.54 0.74
N ILE A 137 -10.95 4.12 -0.39
CA ILE A 137 -11.18 3.56 -1.73
C ILE A 137 -10.46 2.22 -1.84
N ALA A 138 -11.14 1.24 -2.47
CA ALA A 138 -10.61 -0.08 -2.81
C ALA A 138 -9.99 -0.84 -1.62
N LYS A 139 -10.83 -1.24 -0.65
CA LYS A 139 -10.45 -2.14 0.47
C LYS A 139 -10.23 -3.58 -0.04
N ILE A 140 -9.07 -3.86 -0.63
CA ILE A 140 -8.77 -5.16 -1.24
C ILE A 140 -8.17 -6.09 -0.17
N PRO A 141 -8.84 -7.22 0.17
CA PRO A 141 -8.21 -8.25 1.00
C PRO A 141 -7.14 -8.99 0.19
N ASN A 142 -5.97 -9.16 0.78
CA ASN A 142 -4.86 -9.92 0.23
C ASN A 142 -4.50 -11.01 1.27
N VAL A 143 -4.88 -12.25 0.97
CA VAL A 143 -4.97 -13.35 1.93
C VAL A 143 -3.91 -14.40 1.58
N PRO A 144 -3.04 -14.84 2.51
CA PRO A 144 -2.25 -16.04 2.30
C PRO A 144 -3.16 -17.26 2.14
N SER A 145 -2.76 -18.22 1.31
CA SER A 145 -3.48 -19.50 1.16
C SER A 145 -3.35 -20.44 2.37
N THR A 146 -2.60 -20.05 3.40
CA THR A 146 -2.19 -20.92 4.51
C THR A 146 -2.59 -20.38 5.88
N ARG A 147 -3.06 -21.29 6.72
CA ARG A 147 -3.32 -21.07 8.15
C ARG A 147 -2.07 -21.30 8.98
N PHE A 148 -2.04 -20.74 10.19
CA PHE A 148 -0.89 -20.92 11.07
C PHE A 148 -0.78 -22.38 11.57
N SER A 149 0.44 -22.80 11.92
CA SER A 149 0.69 -24.14 12.45
C SER A 149 0.01 -24.34 13.81
N GLY A 150 -0.78 -25.40 13.93
CA GLY A 150 -1.60 -25.65 15.13
C GLY A 150 -3.02 -25.09 15.02
N TRP A 151 -3.41 -24.53 13.87
CA TRP A 151 -4.80 -24.22 13.59
C TRP A 151 -5.65 -25.48 13.55
N ASP A 152 -6.73 -25.48 14.33
CA ASP A 152 -7.79 -26.48 14.28
C ASP A 152 -9.15 -25.76 14.17
N PRO A 153 -9.93 -25.96 13.10
CA PRO A 153 -11.25 -25.36 12.96
C PRO A 153 -12.26 -25.84 14.02
N SER A 154 -11.99 -26.94 14.74
CA SER A 154 -12.82 -27.47 15.83
C SER A 154 -12.40 -27.01 17.23
N ASP A 155 -11.24 -26.37 17.39
CA ASP A 155 -10.77 -25.86 18.69
C ASP A 155 -11.09 -24.36 18.84
N ASP A 156 -12.29 -24.05 19.34
CA ASP A 156 -12.69 -22.67 19.57
C ASP A 156 -11.74 -21.89 20.51
N THR A 157 -10.99 -22.57 21.38
CA THR A 157 -10.04 -21.90 22.27
C THR A 157 -8.87 -21.37 21.47
N VAL A 158 -8.26 -22.20 20.62
CA VAL A 158 -7.16 -21.80 19.74
C VAL A 158 -7.61 -20.69 18.78
N ARG A 159 -8.78 -20.86 18.17
CA ARG A 159 -9.34 -19.89 17.22
C ARG A 159 -9.56 -18.51 17.85
N ASN A 160 -10.28 -18.47 18.97
CA ASN A 160 -10.61 -17.23 19.67
C ASN A 160 -9.38 -16.57 20.27
N THR A 161 -8.42 -17.36 20.78
CA THR A 161 -7.17 -16.83 21.34
C THR A 161 -6.34 -16.16 20.24
N PHE A 162 -6.14 -16.83 19.10
CA PHE A 162 -5.39 -16.23 17.99
C PHE A 162 -6.06 -14.96 17.46
N SER A 163 -7.38 -14.99 17.23
CA SER A 163 -8.16 -13.82 16.81
C SER A 163 -8.04 -12.65 17.80
N THR A 164 -8.05 -12.94 19.11
CA THR A 164 -7.86 -11.92 20.16
C THR A 164 -6.46 -11.31 20.13
N LEU A 165 -5.42 -12.11 19.87
CA LEU A 165 -4.05 -11.60 19.76
C LEU A 165 -3.87 -10.72 18.52
N VAL A 166 -4.43 -11.14 17.37
CA VAL A 166 -4.45 -10.32 16.14
C VAL A 166 -5.17 -8.99 16.37
N ASN A 167 -6.38 -9.03 16.96
CA ASN A 167 -7.14 -7.82 17.28
C ASN A 167 -6.34 -6.90 18.20
N THR A 168 -5.83 -7.45 19.30
CA THR A 168 -5.04 -6.70 20.30
C THR A 168 -3.84 -6.02 19.67
N LEU A 169 -3.06 -6.74 18.86
CA LEU A 169 -1.92 -6.19 18.16
C LEU A 169 -2.34 -5.08 17.20
N LEU A 170 -3.30 -5.36 16.31
CA LEU A 170 -3.73 -4.41 15.28
C LEU A 170 -4.36 -3.15 15.88
N SER A 171 -5.13 -3.26 16.96
CA SER A 171 -5.64 -2.09 17.68
C SER A 171 -4.51 -1.22 18.24
N ASN A 172 -3.51 -1.84 18.90
CA ASN A 172 -2.40 -1.09 19.49
C ASN A 172 -1.52 -0.39 18.43
N VAL A 173 -1.17 -1.08 17.34
CA VAL A 173 -0.38 -0.45 16.25
C VAL A 173 -1.22 0.59 15.49
N SER A 174 -2.54 0.46 15.48
CA SER A 174 -3.44 1.48 14.93
C SER A 174 -3.54 2.72 15.81
N ASP A 175 -3.51 2.57 17.14
CA ASP A 175 -3.40 3.71 18.07
C ASP A 175 -2.03 4.39 17.96
N GLN A 176 -0.95 3.62 17.79
CA GLN A 176 0.38 4.15 17.51
C GLN A 176 0.38 4.99 16.23
N ALA A 177 -0.16 4.44 15.13
CA ALA A 177 -0.30 5.13 13.87
C ALA A 177 -1.10 6.42 14.03
N ALA A 178 -2.31 6.33 14.58
CA ALA A 178 -3.25 7.45 14.62
C ALA A 178 -2.85 8.58 15.58
N TYR A 179 -2.27 8.27 16.74
CA TYR A 179 -2.14 9.26 17.83
C TYR A 179 -0.69 9.62 18.19
N LYS A 180 0.29 8.78 17.84
CA LYS A 180 1.67 8.94 18.32
C LYS A 180 2.68 9.16 17.19
N SER A 181 2.35 8.74 15.97
CA SER A 181 3.24 8.80 14.82
C SER A 181 2.90 9.97 13.89
N ARG A 182 3.87 10.84 13.61
CA ARG A 182 3.71 11.92 12.60
C ARG A 182 3.53 11.40 11.18
N LYS A 183 3.94 10.16 10.91
CA LYS A 183 3.79 9.50 9.60
C LYS A 183 2.46 8.74 9.46
N HIS A 184 1.60 8.79 10.48
CA HIS A 184 0.45 7.90 10.63
C HIS A 184 0.77 6.42 10.38
N PHE A 185 1.90 5.98 10.94
CA PHE A 185 2.43 4.62 10.78
C PHE A 185 2.79 4.04 12.14
N GLY A 186 2.43 2.78 12.37
CA GLY A 186 2.75 2.06 13.59
C GLY A 186 3.06 0.60 13.31
N THR A 187 4.02 0.06 14.05
CA THR A 187 4.48 -1.33 13.98
C THR A 187 4.44 -1.98 15.33
N GLY A 188 4.35 -3.30 15.37
CA GLY A 188 4.36 -4.01 16.63
C GLY A 188 4.54 -5.50 16.49
N VAL A 189 4.77 -6.12 17.65
CA VAL A 189 4.88 -7.56 17.80
C VAL A 189 4.17 -8.00 19.08
N ILE A 190 3.50 -9.15 19.03
CA ILE A 190 2.90 -9.81 20.18
C ILE A 190 3.40 -11.25 20.30
N ASN A 191 3.86 -11.62 21.49
CA ASN A 191 4.35 -12.95 21.83
C ASN A 191 3.97 -13.30 23.28
N ILE A 192 2.81 -13.94 23.46
CA ILE A 192 2.25 -14.25 24.78
C ILE A 192 2.44 -15.72 25.17
N THR A 193 2.14 -16.64 24.25
CA THR A 193 2.02 -18.07 24.58
C THR A 193 2.90 -18.89 23.66
N ALA A 194 3.70 -19.82 24.21
CA ALA A 194 4.57 -20.68 23.42
C ALA A 194 3.82 -21.64 22.47
N SER A 195 2.51 -21.84 22.68
CA SER A 195 1.65 -22.67 21.82
C SER A 195 1.12 -21.95 20.57
N LEU A 196 1.29 -20.63 20.49
CA LEU A 196 0.86 -19.82 19.35
C LEU A 196 2.06 -19.12 18.71
N PRO A 197 2.02 -18.85 17.40
CA PRO A 197 3.09 -18.14 16.73
C PRO A 197 3.21 -16.70 17.25
N VAL A 198 4.42 -16.15 17.15
CA VAL A 198 4.65 -14.71 17.28
C VAL A 198 3.94 -13.99 16.13
N ILE A 199 3.25 -12.89 16.42
CA ILE A 199 2.53 -12.12 15.40
C ILE A 199 3.15 -10.73 15.28
N TYR A 200 3.48 -10.35 14.05
CA TYR A 200 3.98 -9.04 13.66
C TYR A 200 2.85 -8.27 12.97
N GLY A 201 2.78 -6.97 13.22
CA GLY A 201 1.70 -6.13 12.70
C GLY A 201 2.17 -4.75 12.32
N LEU A 202 1.54 -4.18 11.30
CA LEU A 202 1.64 -2.75 11.01
C LEU A 202 0.27 -2.19 10.59
N SER A 203 0.09 -0.91 10.86
CA SER A 203 -1.03 -0.10 10.40
C SER A 203 -0.53 1.22 9.83
N GLN A 204 -1.17 1.70 8.77
CA GLN A 204 -0.82 2.98 8.16
C GLN A 204 -2.06 3.71 7.63
N CYS A 205 -2.08 5.03 7.79
CA CYS A 205 -3.01 5.93 7.12
C CYS A 205 -2.26 6.98 6.32
N VAL A 206 -2.98 7.68 5.43
CA VAL A 206 -2.50 8.91 4.82
C VAL A 206 -2.31 10.02 5.90
N PRO A 207 -1.19 10.76 5.88
CA PRO A 207 -0.93 11.87 6.79
C PRO A 207 -1.93 13.05 6.76
N ASP A 208 -2.74 13.20 5.71
CA ASP A 208 -3.76 14.26 5.64
C ASP A 208 -5.05 13.95 6.41
N PHE A 209 -5.18 12.75 6.97
CA PHE A 209 -6.27 12.41 7.87
C PHE A 209 -6.07 13.00 9.26
N SER A 210 -7.16 13.41 9.93
CA SER A 210 -7.09 13.63 11.37
C SER A 210 -6.81 12.32 12.11
N ASN A 211 -6.26 12.39 13.32
CA ASN A 211 -6.01 11.22 14.17
C ASN A 211 -7.27 10.34 14.31
N ILE A 212 -8.44 10.96 14.51
CA ILE A 212 -9.73 10.27 14.66
C ILE A 212 -10.12 9.57 13.35
N THR A 213 -9.98 10.26 12.21
CA THR A 213 -10.29 9.71 10.89
C THR A 213 -9.38 8.53 10.55
N CYS A 214 -8.08 8.65 10.84
CA CYS A 214 -7.13 7.55 10.67
C CYS A 214 -7.52 6.35 11.53
N ARG A 215 -7.78 6.57 12.83
CA ARG A 215 -8.13 5.47 13.74
C ARG A 215 -9.41 4.75 13.33
N ALA A 216 -10.43 5.51 12.90
CA ALA A 216 -11.70 4.96 12.43
C ALA A 216 -11.53 4.16 11.13
N CYS A 217 -10.69 4.64 10.21
CA CYS A 217 -10.37 3.91 8.98
C CYS A 217 -9.71 2.56 9.29
N LEU A 218 -8.73 2.55 10.20
CA LEU A 218 -8.05 1.32 10.61
C LEU A 218 -8.96 0.37 11.38
N GLU A 219 -9.87 0.88 12.24
CA GLU A 219 -10.83 0.05 12.97
C GLU A 219 -11.76 -0.73 12.01
N ASP A 220 -12.22 -0.10 10.94
CA ASP A 220 -13.02 -0.77 9.92
C ASP A 220 -12.25 -1.91 9.23
N LEU A 221 -10.95 -1.72 8.97
CA LEU A 221 -10.11 -2.77 8.41
C LEU A 221 -9.85 -3.90 9.43
N ILE A 222 -9.71 -3.60 10.72
CA ILE A 222 -9.58 -4.61 11.79
C ILE A 222 -10.84 -5.47 11.85
N TYR A 223 -12.02 -4.84 11.86
CA TYR A 223 -13.29 -5.56 11.87
C TYR A 223 -13.40 -6.54 10.69
N GLN A 224 -13.01 -6.10 9.49
CA GLN A 224 -13.00 -6.96 8.30
C GLN A 224 -11.92 -8.04 8.39
N MET A 225 -10.76 -7.74 8.97
CA MET A 225 -9.65 -8.68 9.13
C MET A 225 -10.08 -9.88 9.97
N LEU A 226 -10.66 -9.63 11.13
CA LEU A 226 -11.11 -10.68 12.05
C LEU A 226 -12.23 -11.54 11.45
N LYS A 227 -13.00 -10.99 10.51
CA LYS A 227 -14.10 -11.68 9.83
C LYS A 227 -13.64 -12.58 8.68
N ILE A 228 -12.64 -12.14 7.89
CA ILE A 228 -12.26 -12.79 6.62
C ILE A 228 -11.01 -13.67 6.77
N PHE A 229 -10.16 -13.41 7.77
CA PHE A 229 -8.83 -14.02 7.88
C PHE A 229 -8.72 -15.01 9.05
N ASP A 230 -9.81 -15.71 9.37
CA ASP A 230 -9.86 -16.63 10.50
C ASP A 230 -8.82 -17.76 10.38
N GLY A 231 -7.91 -17.80 11.35
CA GLY A 231 -6.80 -18.75 11.41
C GLY A 231 -5.68 -18.53 10.41
N GLN A 232 -5.75 -17.49 9.58
CA GLN A 232 -4.71 -17.26 8.57
C GLN A 232 -3.38 -16.91 9.24
N GLN A 233 -2.28 -17.37 8.65
CA GLN A 233 -0.95 -17.05 9.19
C GLN A 233 -0.58 -15.57 9.01
N GLY A 234 -1.28 -14.89 8.12
CA GLY A 234 -1.15 -13.47 7.87
C GLY A 234 -2.40 -12.93 7.23
N GLY A 235 -2.50 -11.61 7.15
CA GLY A 235 -3.61 -10.97 6.50
C GLY A 235 -3.30 -9.53 6.20
N ARG A 236 -3.72 -9.06 5.02
CA ARG A 236 -3.50 -7.70 4.58
C ARG A 236 -4.76 -7.11 3.97
N PHE A 237 -5.04 -5.85 4.33
CA PHE A 237 -5.95 -5.01 3.57
C PHE A 237 -5.14 -3.94 2.85
N LEU A 238 -5.29 -3.89 1.53
CA LEU A 238 -4.81 -2.79 0.71
C LEU A 238 -5.92 -1.75 0.65
N GLY A 239 -5.56 -0.48 0.84
CA GLY A 239 -6.48 0.64 0.72
C GLY A 239 -5.70 1.91 0.46
N VAL A 240 -6.30 2.82 -0.30
CA VAL A 240 -5.64 4.06 -0.73
C VAL A 240 -5.44 5.04 0.44
N ARG A 241 -6.35 5.03 1.42
CA ARG A 241 -6.35 5.96 2.56
C ARG A 241 -5.82 5.35 3.85
N CYS A 242 -6.11 4.09 4.10
CA CYS A 242 -5.48 3.33 5.15
C CYS A 242 -5.31 1.87 4.77
N ASN A 243 -4.31 1.22 5.34
CA ASN A 243 -3.98 -0.17 5.14
C ASN A 243 -3.45 -0.77 6.45
N LEU A 244 -3.54 -2.09 6.57
CA LEU A 244 -2.93 -2.80 7.67
C LEU A 244 -2.52 -4.21 7.23
N ARG A 245 -1.55 -4.78 7.94
CA ARG A 245 -1.04 -6.12 7.70
C ARG A 245 -0.66 -6.76 9.03
N TYR A 246 -0.97 -8.05 9.18
CA TYR A 246 -0.31 -8.90 10.16
C TYR A 246 0.30 -10.13 9.48
N ASP A 247 1.30 -10.70 10.12
CA ASP A 247 1.94 -11.95 9.69
C ASP A 247 2.65 -12.64 10.86
N ILE A 248 2.91 -13.93 10.74
CA ILE A 248 3.66 -14.70 11.75
C ILE A 248 5.18 -14.64 11.56
N TYR A 249 5.65 -13.82 10.63
CA TYR A 249 7.06 -13.52 10.41
C TYR A 249 7.32 -12.03 10.33
N ALA A 250 8.57 -11.63 10.52
CA ALA A 250 9.01 -10.25 10.43
C ALA A 250 8.98 -9.70 8.99
N PHE A 251 8.33 -8.55 8.76
CA PHE A 251 8.20 -7.94 7.41
C PHE A 251 8.39 -6.40 7.36
N PHE A 252 8.64 -5.75 8.48
CA PHE A 252 8.94 -4.31 8.56
C PHE A 252 10.38 -4.07 9.07
N TYR A 253 10.98 -2.94 8.68
CA TYR A 253 12.31 -2.53 9.09
C TYR A 253 12.29 -1.86 10.47
N GLY A 254 13.42 -1.96 11.18
CA GLY A 254 13.61 -1.30 12.47
C GLY A 254 13.00 -2.06 13.65
N ASN A 255 13.05 -1.43 14.82
CA ASN A 255 12.45 -2.00 16.03
C ASN A 255 10.94 -1.75 16.03
N PRO A 256 10.13 -2.72 16.50
CA PRO A 256 8.69 -2.50 16.65
C PRO A 256 8.40 -1.39 17.66
N ASP A 257 7.45 -0.50 17.33
CA ASP A 257 6.99 0.55 18.24
C ASP A 257 6.29 -0.03 19.47
N ILE A 258 5.56 -1.13 19.27
CA ILE A 258 4.79 -1.82 20.29
C ILE A 258 5.31 -3.25 20.47
N GLN A 259 5.58 -3.64 21.72
CA GLN A 259 5.96 -5.01 22.08
C GLN A 259 5.06 -5.50 23.20
N ILE A 260 4.34 -6.59 22.97
CA ILE A 260 3.38 -7.15 23.94
C ILE A 260 3.81 -8.58 24.28
N GLY A 261 4.12 -8.84 25.56
CA GLY A 261 4.56 -10.14 26.05
C GLY A 261 6.06 -10.24 26.37
N SER A 262 6.57 -11.46 26.59
CA SER A 262 7.97 -11.70 26.95
C SER A 262 8.82 -11.92 25.71
N ILE A 263 9.57 -10.90 25.30
CA ILE A 263 10.62 -11.03 24.28
C ILE A 263 11.95 -11.21 24.99
N SER A 264 12.34 -12.46 25.27
CA SER A 264 13.71 -12.75 25.68
C SER A 264 14.58 -12.79 24.43
N GLY A 265 15.32 -11.72 24.17
CA GLY A 265 16.23 -11.58 23.04
C GLY A 265 15.64 -10.78 21.89
N THR A 266 16.23 -9.61 21.63
CA THR A 266 15.99 -8.76 20.46
C THR A 266 16.36 -9.51 19.19
N VAL A 267 15.43 -10.29 18.63
CA VAL A 267 15.51 -10.63 17.21
C VAL A 267 15.03 -9.39 16.47
N LEU A 268 15.97 -8.56 16.02
CA LEU A 268 15.63 -7.52 15.06
C LEU A 268 14.96 -8.20 13.86
N PRO A 269 13.78 -7.74 13.43
CA PRO A 269 13.23 -8.18 12.18
C PRO A 269 14.19 -7.76 11.06
N THR A 270 14.95 -8.69 10.48
CA THR A 270 15.43 -8.53 9.11
C THR A 270 14.27 -8.89 8.21
N PRO A 271 13.69 -7.94 7.46
CA PRO A 271 12.60 -8.27 6.54
C PRO A 271 13.10 -9.30 5.56
N ARG A 272 12.39 -10.42 5.46
CA ARG A 272 12.59 -11.33 4.35
C ARG A 272 12.22 -10.55 3.09
N ALA A 273 13.11 -10.48 2.11
CA ALA A 273 12.75 -10.00 0.77
C ALA A 273 11.45 -10.70 0.36
N SER A 274 10.47 -9.93 -0.12
CA SER A 274 9.14 -10.40 -0.51
C SER A 274 9.23 -11.74 -1.25
N GLY A 275 9.15 -12.83 -0.50
CA GLY A 275 9.22 -14.17 -1.02
C GLY A 275 7.89 -14.45 -1.68
N LYS A 276 7.90 -15.33 -2.68
CA LYS A 276 6.73 -15.85 -3.41
C LYS A 276 5.77 -16.63 -2.48
N GLY A 277 5.25 -16.01 -1.43
CA GLY A 277 4.03 -16.48 -0.80
C GLY A 277 2.91 -16.20 -1.78
N GLU A 278 2.18 -17.22 -2.21
CA GLU A 278 0.95 -17.05 -2.98
C GLU A 278 -0.10 -16.41 -2.05
N TYR A 279 -0.06 -15.08 -1.95
CA TYR A 279 -1.20 -14.32 -1.49
C TYR A 279 -2.20 -14.29 -2.63
N SER A 280 -3.40 -14.82 -2.40
CA SER A 280 -4.52 -14.68 -3.32
C SER A 280 -5.39 -13.50 -2.90
N THR A 281 -5.83 -12.72 -3.87
CA THR A 281 -6.99 -11.84 -3.68
C THR A 281 -8.23 -12.69 -3.96
N PRO A 282 -9.14 -12.89 -2.98
CA PRO A 282 -10.42 -13.53 -3.28
C PRO A 282 -11.12 -12.77 -4.42
N ASP A 283 -11.64 -13.48 -5.41
CA ASP A 283 -12.43 -12.90 -6.50
C ASP A 283 -13.64 -12.14 -5.94
N MET A 284 -13.48 -10.84 -5.73
CA MET A 284 -14.56 -9.89 -5.41
C MET A 284 -14.80 -8.94 -6.58
N ALA A 285 -14.77 -9.49 -7.80
CA ALA A 285 -14.99 -8.77 -9.06
C ALA A 285 -16.36 -8.07 -9.20
N SER A 286 -17.24 -8.11 -8.20
CA SER A 286 -18.58 -7.51 -8.28
C SER A 286 -18.83 -6.35 -7.29
N SER A 287 -18.18 -6.31 -6.12
CA SER A 287 -18.64 -5.43 -5.04
C SER A 287 -18.09 -3.99 -5.08
N ILE A 288 -16.95 -3.76 -5.74
CA ILE A 288 -16.32 -2.43 -5.80
C ILE A 288 -17.03 -1.50 -6.80
N PHE A 289 -17.48 -2.03 -7.93
CA PHE A 289 -18.23 -1.25 -8.93
C PHE A 289 -19.67 -0.92 -8.51
N HIS A 290 -20.27 -1.73 -7.62
CA HIS A 290 -21.65 -1.50 -7.18
C HIS A 290 -21.83 -0.33 -6.21
N LEU A 291 -20.79 0.09 -5.49
CA LEU A 291 -20.86 1.25 -4.59
C LEU A 291 -20.84 2.59 -5.35
N LYS A 292 -20.11 2.68 -6.48
CA LYS A 292 -20.18 3.87 -7.36
C LYS A 292 -21.55 3.98 -8.04
N LYS A 293 -22.18 2.87 -8.45
CA LYS A 293 -23.53 2.91 -9.06
C LYS A 293 -24.67 3.25 -8.08
N LYS A 294 -24.58 2.85 -6.80
CA LYS A 294 -25.63 3.16 -5.81
C LYS A 294 -25.66 4.62 -5.36
N LYS A 295 -24.53 5.34 -5.32
CA LYS A 295 -24.51 6.78 -4.95
C LYS A 295 -25.09 7.70 -6.03
N SER A 296 -25.15 7.27 -7.30
CA SER A 296 -25.66 8.10 -8.41
C SER A 296 -27.17 7.95 -8.69
N TRP A 297 -27.88 7.05 -7.99
CA TRP A 297 -29.29 6.71 -8.25
C TRP A 297 -30.24 7.07 -7.11
N ASN A 298 -29.97 8.14 -6.36
CA ASN A 298 -30.85 8.59 -5.26
C ASN A 298 -31.05 10.12 -5.15
N ILE A 299 -30.85 10.90 -6.22
CA ILE A 299 -31.07 12.37 -6.20
C ILE A 299 -32.27 12.83 -7.05
N PHE A 300 -33.00 11.94 -7.74
CA PHE A 300 -34.22 12.32 -8.45
C PHE A 300 -35.40 11.41 -8.08
N LYS A 301 -36.09 11.74 -6.99
CA LYS A 301 -37.55 11.53 -6.79
C LYS A 301 -37.91 12.00 -5.39
N PHE A 302 -38.32 13.27 -5.26
CA PHE A 302 -39.37 13.74 -4.35
C PHE A 302 -39.57 15.25 -4.56
N ILE A 303 -40.20 15.61 -5.67
CA ILE A 303 -40.97 16.86 -5.82
C ILE A 303 -42.21 16.49 -6.66
N SER A 304 -43.37 17.01 -6.24
CA SER A 304 -44.72 16.96 -6.84
C SER A 304 -45.50 15.66 -6.79
N SER A 305 -46.33 15.49 -5.75
CA SER A 305 -47.80 15.66 -5.79
C SER A 305 -48.41 15.03 -4.53
#